data_AF-A0A1G3Q923-F1
#
_entry.id   AF-A0A1G3Q923-F1
#
_cell.length_a   1.000
_cell.length_b   1.000
_cell.length_c   1.000
_cell.angle_alpha   90.00
_cell.angle_beta   90.00
_cell.angle_gamma   90.00
#
_symmetry.space_group_name_H-M   'P 1'
#
loop_
_entity.id
_entity.type
_entity.pdbx_description
1 polymer ?
#
loop_
_entity_poly.entity_id
_entity_poly.type
_entity_poly.pdbx_seq_one_letter_code
_entity_poly.pdbx_strand_id
1 'polypeptide(L)' 'MNKCFFNEFTVSCKKAGKLISAFKNEGITPPYYLEKTGELVFCATELLTDQDIALVKKIARNF' A
#
# COMPACT_ATOMS: atom_id res chain seq x y z
N MET A 1 -24.88 -13.41 -4.52
CA MET A 1 -24.47 -11.99 -4.42
C MET A 1 -23.05 -11.88 -4.94
N ASN A 2 -22.84 -11.30 -6.12
CA ASN A 2 -21.51 -10.89 -6.55
C ASN A 2 -21.12 -9.65 -5.74
N LYS A 3 -20.35 -9.85 -4.67
CA LYS A 3 -19.66 -8.74 -4.00
C LYS A 3 -18.48 -8.37 -4.90
N CYS A 4 -18.64 -7.36 -5.75
CA CYS A 4 -17.48 -6.71 -6.35
C CYS A 4 -16.73 -6.01 -5.23
N PHE A 5 -15.67 -6.64 -4.71
CA PHE A 5 -14.77 -6.00 -3.78
C PHE A 5 -13.84 -5.09 -4.60
N PHE A 6 -14.05 -3.78 -4.52
CA PHE A 6 -13.05 -2.81 -4.95
C PHE A 6 -12.03 -2.69 -3.80
N ASN A 7 -11.18 -3.70 -3.65
CA ASN A 7 -10.18 -3.79 -2.58
C ASN A 7 -8.80 -3.26 -3.03
N GLU A 8 -8.71 -2.81 -4.28
CA GLU A 8 -7.50 -2.21 -4.83
C GLU A 8 -7.64 -0.69 -4.89
N PHE A 9 -6.57 0.02 -4.52
CA PHE A 9 -6.52 1.46 -4.65
C PHE A 9 -5.13 1.92 -5.05
N THR A 10 -5.10 2.91 -5.95
CA THR A 10 -3.88 3.48 -6.50
C THR A 10 -3.55 4.79 -5.80
N VAL A 11 -2.28 4.96 -5.43
CA VAL A 11 -1.77 6.15 -4.76
C VAL A 11 -0.56 6.69 -5.51
N SER A 12 -0.60 7.95 -5.93
CA SER A 12 0.57 8.62 -6.50
C SER A 12 1.50 9.09 -5.37
N CYS A 13 2.77 8.70 -5.41
CA CYS A 13 3.77 9.06 -4.39
C CYS A 13 5.09 9.50 -5.03
N LYS A 14 5.51 10.73 -4.78
CA LYS A 14 6.77 11.29 -5.32
C LYS A 14 8.02 10.51 -4.90
N LYS A 15 7.95 9.78 -3.78
CA LYS A 15 9.06 8.98 -3.22
C LYS A 15 8.70 7.49 -3.16
N ALA A 16 7.95 6.99 -4.15
CA ALA A 16 7.46 5.62 -4.21
C ALA A 16 8.55 4.56 -3.90
N GLY A 17 9.74 4.68 -4.49
CA GLY A 17 10.86 3.76 -4.21
C GLY A 17 11.27 3.70 -2.74
N LYS A 18 11.33 4.85 -2.05
CA LYS A 18 11.67 4.90 -0.61
C LYS A 18 10.54 4.35 0.27
N LEU A 19 9.29 4.61 -0.11
CA LEU A 19 8.12 4.10 0.59
C LEU A 19 8.04 2.56 0.47
N ILE A 20 8.34 2.00 -0.71
CA ILE A 20 8.46 0.54 -0.93
C ILE A 20 9.53 -0.06 -0.01
N SER A 21 10.71 0.56 0.06
CA SER A 21 11.78 0.10 0.96
C SER A 21 11.36 0.16 2.43
N ALA A 22 10.63 1.19 2.84
CA ALA A 22 10.12 1.32 4.21
C ALA A 22 9.15 0.19 4.57
N PHE A 23 8.22 -0.17 3.66
CA PHE A 23 7.34 -1.32 3.86
C PHE A 23 8.12 -2.64 4.02
N LYS A 24 9.11 -2.88 3.15
CA LYS A 24 9.95 -4.09 3.24
C LYS A 24 10.71 -4.18 4.57
N ASN A 25 11.22 -3.06 5.07
CA ASN A 25 11.96 -3.01 6.34
C ASN A 25 11.08 -3.32 7.56
N GLU A 26 9.79 -3.01 7.48
CA GLU A 26 8.79 -3.34 8.50
C GLU A 26 8.22 -4.76 8.32
N GLY A 27 8.76 -5.55 7.39
CA GLY A 27 8.34 -6.92 7.12
C GLY A 27 7.02 -7.04 6.35
N ILE A 28 6.54 -5.95 5.74
CA ILE A 28 5.29 -5.90 5.00
C ILE A 28 5.55 -6.12 3.50
N THR A 29 4.70 -6.91 2.84
CA THR A 29 4.70 -6.98 1.37
C THR A 29 4.37 -5.60 0.80
N PRO A 30 5.28 -4.98 0.04
CA PRO A 30 5.07 -3.63 -0.46
C PRO A 30 3.97 -3.59 -1.53
N PRO A 31 3.33 -2.42 -1.73
CA PRO A 31 2.43 -2.20 -2.86
C PRO A 31 3.14 -2.39 -4.21
N TYR A 32 2.37 -2.76 -5.23
CA TYR A 32 2.89 -2.90 -6.59
C TYR A 32 3.22 -1.53 -7.19
N TYR A 33 4.37 -1.40 -7.83
CA TYR A 33 4.81 -0.14 -8.44
C TYR A 33 4.50 -0.12 -9.95
N LEU A 34 3.72 0.86 -10.37
CA LEU A 34 3.41 1.11 -11.77
C LEU A 34 4.46 2.04 -12.38
N GLU A 35 5.50 1.49 -13.00
CA GLU A 35 6.62 2.27 -13.55
C GLU A 35 6.19 3.35 -14.55
N LYS A 36 5.12 3.08 -15.32
CA LYS A 36 4.59 4.02 -16.33
C LYS A 36 3.95 5.26 -15.72
N THR A 37 3.34 5.16 -14.55
CA THR A 37 2.61 6.26 -13.90
C THR A 37 3.31 6.77 -12.64
N GLY A 38 4.28 6.03 -12.10
CA GLY A 38 4.94 6.35 -10.83
C GLY A 38 4.06 6.09 -9.62
N GLU A 39 3.03 5.24 -9.75
CA GLU A 39 2.01 5.02 -8.72
C GLU A 39 2.21 3.71 -7.98
N LEU A 40 1.62 3.62 -6.80
CA LEU A 40 1.59 2.44 -5.95
C LEU A 40 0.17 1.88 -5.91
N VAL A 41 0.03 0.60 -6.20
CA VAL A 41 -1.25 -0.13 -6.08
C VAL A 41 -1.23 -0.94 -4.81
N PHE A 42 -2.17 -0.63 -3.92
CA PHE A 42 -2.41 -1.36 -2.69
C PHE A 42 -3.60 -2.29 -2.89
N CYS A 43 -3.51 -3.50 -2.37
CA CYS A 43 -4.61 -4.47 -2.34
C CYS A 43 -4.91 -4.78 -0.87
N ALA A 44 -6.09 -4.40 -0.40
CA ALA A 44 -6.59 -4.82 0.90
C ALA A 44 -7.18 -6.23 0.79
N THR A 45 -7.06 -7.03 1.85
CA THR A 45 -7.70 -8.34 1.92
C THR A 45 -8.74 -8.33 3.04
N GLU A 46 -9.62 -9.33 3.07
CA GLU A 46 -10.58 -9.50 4.17
C GLU A 46 -9.90 -9.73 5.54
N LEU A 47 -8.59 -9.98 5.55
CA LEU A 47 -7.78 -10.19 6.75
C LEU A 47 -7.19 -8.90 7.32
N LEU A 48 -7.33 -7.77 6.62
CA LEU A 48 -6.79 -6.49 7.04
C LEU A 48 -7.43 -6.05 8.37
N THR A 49 -6.60 -5.74 9.37
CA THR A 49 -7.05 -5.26 10.68
C THR A 49 -6.79 -3.76 10.85
N ASP A 50 -7.37 -3.17 11.91
CA ASP A 50 -7.08 -1.79 12.30
C ASP A 50 -5.59 -1.58 12.65
N GLN A 51 -4.91 -2.62 13.14
CA GLN A 51 -3.48 -2.57 13.44
C GLN A 51 -2.64 -2.46 12.17
N ASP A 52 -3.00 -3.22 11.13
CA ASP A 52 -2.34 -3.15 9.82
C ASP A 52 -2.51 -1.76 9.20
N ILE A 53 -3.73 -1.21 9.26
CA ILE A 53 -4.02 0.16 8.79
C ILE A 53 -3.20 1.19 9.58
N ALA A 54 -3.09 1.05 10.90
CA ALA A 54 -2.30 1.94 11.74
C ALA A 54 -0.80 1.88 11.38
N LEU A 55 -0.28 0.67 11.12
CA LEU A 55 1.11 0.46 10.68
C LEU A 55 1.36 1.09 9.30
N VAL A 56 0.49 0.85 8.32
CA VAL A 56 0.56 1.48 7.00
C VAL A 56 0.55 3.01 7.11
N LYS A 57 -0.36 3.57 7.93
CA LYS A 57 -0.42 5.02 8.21
C LYS A 57 0.88 5.53 8.83
N LYS A 58 1.45 4.81 9.80
CA LYS A 58 2.71 5.17 10.46
C LYS A 58 3.87 5.22 9.45
N ILE A 59 3.96 4.22 8.57
CA ILE A 59 5.01 4.14 7.54
C ILE A 59 4.84 5.27 6.52
N ALA A 60 3.63 5.43 5.99
CA ALA A 60 3.33 6.37 4.92
C ALA A 60 3.41 7.85 5.33
N ARG A 61 3.25 8.17 6.62
CA ARG A 61 3.25 9.55 7.14
C ARG A 61 4.51 10.36 6.81
N ASN A 62 5.61 9.68 6.50
CA ASN A 62 6.91 10.29 6.21
C ASN A 62 7.18 10.50 4.71
N PHE A 63 6.20 10.25 3.83
CA PHE A 63 6.35 10.22 2.38
C PHE A 63 5.28 11.06 1.67
#